data_AF-A0AAW1SFU7-F1
#
_entry.id   AF-A0AAW1SFU7-F1
#
_cell.length_a   1.000
_cell.length_b   1.000
_cell.length_c   1.000
_cell.angle_alpha   90.00
_cell.angle_beta   90.00
_cell.angle_gamma   90.00
#
_symmetry.space_group_name_H-M   'P 1'
#
loop_
_entity.id
_entity.type
_entity.pdbx_description
1 polymer ?
#
loop_
_entity_poly.entity_id
_entity_poly.type
_entity_poly.pdbx_seq_one_letter_code
_entity_poly.pdbx_strand_id
1 'polypeptide(L)'
;MALYQVSSYFPSNLHSKKPQSDWQEQRSWEAADAEQRVLDNALVLWQRFVEENRRDVDEHAEQLRATAFLAALVAGFDLVALIQFSFDASSEDPAVLLCFGITNALTDQEAEYLLSCRTFAQQYKRGDRPPAPRRSFQSQWDRYLQPEWSRVLVMFSAGVAAFLINIASSGFIKFRENGNLHILPAALLAAPLAAGLAYYAVAHVRWLWHIIGPWRQAQEAEDVLKPAGLPYDWHLPSRPGSDAPRPLHGFGCSHKGVKKDEYLSIFNARLLWVRFVERNRNDVEERAEQLRSFSFLSGIIAGFAVASFLQLDFHVAADDPDHPPTPQAWQLGFAISVGLTAGLATCSMAMCSLILMSILKTGPGMVSEEEEAVFMAQCSAFATGYQPGMRPPAPRRTFRTHWHDMCSSTFAQAFCMFTGGLIALQVNLIFAFWIKYTPAGLGTAPLTTPVASTAFLVAGLAYLMAANARWAPFLGSVDAKLAAPLGKDVYPEFRPAGLPWDWHLPAVPRLPSGWRPDALRPRQTMREMLSQMAPRRELRLASLTTAPVR
;
A
#
# COMPACT_ATOMS: atom_id res chain seq x y z
N MET A 1 -47.16 -58.18 10.43
CA MET A 1 -48.61 -58.01 10.18
C MET A 1 -48.89 -56.52 10.24
N ALA A 2 -49.28 -55.77 9.21
CA ALA A 2 -49.88 -56.12 7.94
C ALA A 2 -49.35 -55.20 6.83
N LEU A 3 -49.06 -55.81 5.67
CA LEU A 3 -48.80 -55.16 4.39
C LEU A 3 -50.11 -54.55 3.89
N TYR A 4 -50.15 -53.24 3.64
CA TYR A 4 -51.20 -52.64 2.82
C TYR A 4 -50.66 -52.37 1.43
N GLN A 5 -51.08 -53.23 0.51
CA GLN A 5 -51.02 -53.03 -0.94
C GLN A 5 -51.75 -51.74 -1.30
N VAL A 6 -51.06 -50.80 -1.92
CA VAL A 6 -51.68 -49.81 -2.82
C VAL A 6 -50.96 -49.93 -4.15
N SER A 7 -51.31 -51.00 -4.85
CA SER A 7 -51.13 -51.12 -6.30
C SER A 7 -52.50 -50.95 -6.94
N SER A 8 -52.50 -50.45 -8.17
CA SER A 8 -53.65 -50.31 -9.09
C SER A 8 -54.64 -49.18 -8.79
N TYR A 9 -54.31 -47.96 -9.23
CA TYR A 9 -55.22 -47.07 -9.97
C TYR A 9 -54.37 -46.00 -10.69
N PHE A 10 -53.60 -46.43 -11.69
CA PHE A 10 -53.09 -45.51 -12.72
C PHE A 10 -54.11 -45.51 -13.87
N PRO A 11 -54.88 -44.44 -14.08
CA PRO A 11 -55.75 -44.34 -15.24
C PRO A 11 -54.86 -44.17 -16.48
N SER A 12 -54.72 -45.25 -17.25
CA SER A 12 -53.93 -45.31 -18.49
C SER A 12 -54.58 -44.62 -19.70
N ASN A 13 -55.60 -43.77 -19.49
CA ASN A 13 -56.35 -43.12 -20.56
C ASN A 13 -56.48 -41.60 -20.36
N LEU A 14 -55.36 -40.92 -20.10
CA LEU A 14 -55.22 -39.46 -20.24
C LEU A 14 -54.31 -39.13 -21.42
N HIS A 15 -54.65 -39.64 -22.61
CA HIS A 15 -54.30 -38.99 -23.87
C HIS A 15 -55.22 -37.76 -24.07
N SER A 16 -55.22 -36.83 -23.12
CA SER A 16 -55.87 -35.54 -23.30
C SER A 16 -54.88 -34.60 -23.96
N LYS A 17 -55.32 -33.98 -25.06
CA LYS A 17 -54.68 -32.92 -25.84
C LYS A 17 -54.20 -31.73 -24.96
N LYS A 18 -53.11 -31.90 -24.21
CA LYS A 18 -52.43 -30.85 -23.44
C LYS A 18 -50.95 -30.57 -23.76
N PRO A 19 -50.28 -31.15 -24.78
CA PRO A 19 -48.86 -30.81 -24.98
C PRO A 19 -48.67 -29.35 -25.39
N GLN A 20 -49.61 -28.75 -26.13
CA GLN A 20 -49.36 -27.47 -26.80
C GLN A 20 -49.46 -26.24 -25.88
N SER A 21 -50.30 -26.27 -24.83
CA SER A 21 -50.39 -25.19 -23.84
C SER A 21 -49.15 -25.12 -22.96
N ASP A 22 -48.66 -26.28 -22.52
CA ASP A 22 -47.51 -26.38 -21.61
C ASP A 22 -46.22 -25.92 -22.31
N TRP A 23 -46.09 -26.17 -23.62
CA TRP A 23 -44.98 -25.63 -24.43
C TRP A 23 -45.04 -24.11 -24.59
N GLN A 24 -46.23 -23.51 -24.68
CA GLN A 24 -46.36 -22.05 -24.76
C GLN A 24 -46.04 -21.39 -23.42
N GLU A 25 -46.50 -21.98 -22.32
CA GLU A 25 -46.19 -21.52 -20.96
C GLU A 25 -44.68 -21.63 -20.67
N GLN A 26 -44.06 -22.75 -21.02
CA GLN A 26 -42.62 -22.93 -20.88
C GLN A 26 -41.82 -21.89 -21.69
N ARG A 27 -42.20 -21.62 -22.95
CA ARG A 27 -41.54 -20.58 -23.76
C ARG A 27 -41.72 -19.18 -23.18
N SER A 28 -42.91 -18.88 -22.64
CA SER A 28 -43.17 -17.58 -22.00
C SER A 28 -42.33 -17.41 -20.73
N TRP A 29 -42.16 -18.49 -19.97
CA TRP A 29 -41.31 -18.51 -18.79
C TRP A 29 -39.83 -18.37 -19.16
N GLU A 30 -39.35 -19.07 -20.19
CA GLU A 30 -37.99 -18.93 -20.71
C GLU A 30 -37.70 -17.51 -21.24
N ALA A 31 -38.69 -16.88 -21.91
CA ALA A 31 -38.56 -15.50 -22.37
C ALA A 31 -38.52 -14.49 -21.20
N ALA A 32 -39.38 -14.66 -20.20
CA ALA A 32 -39.39 -13.83 -19.00
C ALA A 32 -38.12 -14.02 -18.15
N ASP A 33 -37.63 -15.25 -18.01
CA ASP A 33 -36.35 -15.56 -17.34
C ASP A 33 -35.17 -14.93 -18.10
N ALA A 34 -35.17 -14.95 -19.43
CA ALA A 34 -34.17 -14.28 -20.23
C ALA A 34 -34.20 -12.74 -20.03
N GLU A 35 -35.37 -12.12 -20.03
CA GLU A 35 -35.53 -10.68 -19.77
C GLU A 35 -35.07 -10.31 -18.35
N GLN A 36 -35.46 -11.10 -17.34
CA GLN A 36 -35.04 -10.89 -15.96
C GLN A 36 -33.51 -11.00 -15.82
N ARG A 37 -32.87 -11.96 -16.47
CA ARG A 37 -31.40 -12.08 -16.46
C ARG A 37 -30.71 -10.89 -17.12
N VAL A 38 -31.30 -10.31 -18.17
CA VAL A 38 -30.76 -9.08 -18.78
C VAL A 38 -30.85 -7.92 -17.79
N LEU A 39 -31.96 -7.77 -17.07
CA LEU A 39 -32.12 -6.75 -16.04
C LEU A 39 -31.17 -6.97 -14.85
N ASP A 40 -31.04 -8.20 -14.36
CA ASP A 40 -30.13 -8.55 -13.27
C ASP A 40 -28.67 -8.29 -13.68
N ASN A 41 -28.29 -8.64 -14.92
CA ASN A 41 -26.96 -8.33 -15.45
C ASN A 41 -26.74 -6.81 -15.53
N ALA A 42 -27.72 -6.03 -15.99
CA ALA A 42 -27.65 -4.58 -16.03
C ALA A 42 -27.50 -3.96 -14.63
N LEU A 43 -28.22 -4.49 -13.63
CA LEU A 43 -28.10 -4.08 -12.23
C LEU A 43 -26.71 -4.39 -11.65
N VAL A 44 -26.16 -5.56 -11.94
CA VAL A 44 -24.80 -5.94 -11.51
C VAL A 44 -23.76 -5.03 -12.15
N LEU A 45 -23.87 -4.73 -13.45
CA LEU A 45 -22.97 -3.81 -14.14
C LEU A 45 -23.07 -2.39 -13.57
N TRP A 46 -24.29 -1.94 -13.28
CA TRP A 46 -24.50 -0.64 -12.63
C TRP A 46 -23.88 -0.59 -11.23
N GLN A 47 -24.07 -1.63 -10.41
CA GLN A 47 -23.46 -1.72 -9.09
C GLN A 47 -21.93 -1.70 -9.17
N ARG A 48 -21.34 -2.43 -10.13
CA ARG A 48 -19.89 -2.41 -10.37
C ARG A 48 -19.40 -1.03 -10.75
N PHE A 49 -20.05 -0.38 -11.71
CA PHE A 49 -19.72 0.98 -12.12
C PHE A 49 -19.80 1.96 -10.94
N VAL A 50 -20.83 1.87 -10.11
CA VAL A 50 -20.96 2.71 -8.91
C VAL A 50 -19.87 2.41 -7.88
N GLU A 51 -19.55 1.14 -7.66
CA GLU A 51 -18.48 0.74 -6.75
C GLU A 51 -17.10 1.19 -7.23
N GLU A 52 -16.83 1.10 -8.53
CA GLU A 52 -15.60 1.58 -9.17
C GLU A 52 -15.44 3.08 -8.95
N ASN A 53 -16.43 3.89 -9.36
CA ASN A 53 -16.38 5.34 -9.13
C ASN A 53 -16.23 5.69 -7.65
N ARG A 54 -16.87 4.94 -6.74
CA ARG A 54 -16.72 5.15 -5.30
C ARG A 54 -15.29 4.87 -4.84
N ARG A 55 -14.68 3.80 -5.33
CA ARG A 55 -13.29 3.44 -5.00
C ARG A 55 -12.32 4.50 -5.52
N ASP A 56 -12.48 4.97 -6.75
CA ASP A 56 -11.63 6.02 -7.32
C ASP A 56 -11.72 7.30 -6.48
N VAL A 57 -12.93 7.68 -6.06
CA VAL A 57 -13.15 8.83 -5.18
C VAL A 57 -12.46 8.63 -3.83
N ASP A 58 -12.65 7.48 -3.18
CA ASP A 58 -12.04 7.18 -1.88
C ASP A 58 -10.51 7.17 -1.99
N GLU A 59 -9.95 6.63 -3.07
CA GLU A 59 -8.52 6.57 -3.34
C GLU A 59 -7.90 7.96 -3.50
N HIS A 60 -8.45 8.80 -4.38
CA HIS A 60 -7.94 10.15 -4.57
C HIS A 60 -8.17 11.02 -3.33
N ALA A 61 -9.24 10.79 -2.58
CA ALA A 61 -9.45 11.46 -1.30
C ALA A 61 -8.38 11.08 -0.27
N GLU A 62 -7.96 9.81 -0.23
CA GLU A 62 -6.85 9.35 0.62
C GLU A 62 -5.50 9.93 0.17
N GLN A 63 -5.22 9.97 -1.14
CA GLN A 63 -4.03 10.64 -1.69
C GLN A 63 -3.99 12.11 -1.25
N LEU A 64 -5.08 12.84 -1.46
CA LEU A 64 -5.18 14.24 -1.05
C LEU A 64 -5.02 14.42 0.45
N ARG A 65 -5.63 13.54 1.28
CA ARG A 65 -5.49 13.62 2.74
C ARG A 65 -4.06 13.39 3.19
N ALA A 66 -3.38 12.40 2.62
CA ALA A 66 -2.00 12.07 2.98
C ALA A 66 -1.04 13.22 2.60
N THR A 67 -1.14 13.75 1.38
CA THR A 67 -0.31 14.88 0.94
C THR A 67 -0.63 16.15 1.71
N ALA A 68 -1.92 16.46 1.93
CA ALA A 68 -2.35 17.61 2.73
C ALA A 68 -1.75 17.57 4.14
N PHE A 69 -1.84 16.42 4.81
CA PHE A 69 -1.34 16.30 6.16
C PHE A 69 0.18 16.49 6.28
N LEU A 70 0.94 15.99 5.30
CA LEU A 70 2.38 16.16 5.26
C LEU A 70 2.80 17.59 4.92
N ALA A 71 2.13 18.21 3.96
CA ALA A 71 2.31 19.62 3.62
C ALA A 71 2.01 20.53 4.85
N ALA A 72 0.92 20.26 5.56
CA ALA A 72 0.60 20.97 6.80
C ALA A 72 1.70 20.84 7.87
N LEU A 73 2.31 19.67 7.94
CA LEU A 73 3.38 19.39 8.89
C LEU A 73 4.67 20.14 8.50
N VAL A 74 5.07 20.11 7.23
CA VAL A 74 6.24 20.84 6.72
C VAL A 74 6.07 22.34 6.92
N ALA A 75 4.98 22.92 6.42
CA ALA A 75 4.68 24.35 6.62
C ALA A 75 4.57 24.73 8.10
N GLY A 76 3.95 23.88 8.93
CA GLY A 76 3.83 24.13 10.37
C GLY A 76 5.18 24.21 11.08
N PHE A 77 6.12 23.32 10.76
CA PHE A 77 7.47 23.36 11.34
C PHE A 77 8.31 24.50 10.78
N ASP A 78 8.11 24.84 9.51
CA ASP A 78 8.77 25.98 8.89
C ASP A 78 8.33 27.32 9.51
N LEU A 79 7.03 27.49 9.74
CA LEU A 79 6.49 28.64 10.46
C LEU A 79 6.99 28.72 11.90
N VAL A 80 7.08 27.59 12.60
CA VAL A 80 7.69 27.54 13.94
C VAL A 80 9.15 27.97 13.88
N ALA A 81 9.88 27.59 12.84
CA ALA A 81 11.25 28.02 12.65
C ALA A 81 11.34 29.54 12.44
N LEU A 82 10.51 30.09 11.54
CA LEU A 82 10.41 31.52 11.29
C LEU A 82 10.13 32.33 12.57
N ILE A 83 9.17 31.90 13.40
CA ILE A 83 8.77 32.61 14.63
C ILE A 83 9.85 32.52 15.72
N GLN A 84 10.59 31.40 15.77
CA GLN A 84 11.64 31.21 16.77
C GLN A 84 12.94 31.95 16.42
N PHE A 85 13.15 32.34 15.17
CA PHE A 85 14.26 33.21 14.80
C PHE A 85 13.98 34.66 15.21
N SER A 86 14.76 35.18 16.15
CA SER A 86 14.89 36.61 16.37
C SER A 86 15.97 37.18 15.45
N PHE A 87 15.57 37.83 14.37
CA PHE A 87 16.50 38.50 13.47
C PHE A 87 16.95 39.83 14.07
N ASP A 88 18.27 40.01 14.25
CA ASP A 88 18.83 41.34 14.42
C ASP A 88 19.18 41.90 13.02
N ALA A 89 18.26 42.72 12.48
CA ALA A 89 18.34 43.26 11.12
C ALA A 89 19.63 44.04 10.81
N SER A 90 20.43 44.37 11.82
CA SER A 90 21.65 45.15 11.69
C SER A 90 22.92 44.32 11.43
N SER A 91 22.93 43.00 11.71
CA SER A 91 24.15 42.18 11.72
C SER A 91 24.23 41.12 10.61
N GLU A 92 23.11 40.87 9.93
CA GLU A 92 22.98 39.74 9.01
C GLU A 92 23.30 40.08 7.54
N ASP A 93 23.69 39.05 6.77
CA ASP A 93 23.89 39.21 5.32
C ASP A 93 22.51 39.26 4.64
N PRO A 94 22.18 40.35 3.92
CA PRO A 94 20.90 40.51 3.26
C PRO A 94 20.59 39.38 2.27
N ALA A 95 21.61 38.73 1.68
CA ALA A 95 21.41 37.62 0.76
C ALA A 95 20.85 36.37 1.47
N VAL A 96 21.33 36.09 2.69
CA VAL A 96 20.88 34.93 3.48
C VAL A 96 19.47 35.18 4.02
N LEU A 97 19.20 36.39 4.51
CA LEU A 97 17.86 36.81 4.93
C LEU A 97 16.85 36.76 3.78
N LEU A 98 17.24 37.22 2.59
CA LEU A 98 16.40 37.15 1.40
C LEU A 98 16.13 35.70 1.00
N CYS A 99 17.16 34.85 0.99
CA CYS A 99 17.03 33.43 0.70
C CYS A 99 16.06 32.76 1.69
N PHE A 100 16.27 32.98 2.99
CA PHE A 100 15.42 32.49 4.07
C PHE A 100 13.97 32.97 3.92
N GLY A 101 13.75 34.27 3.70
CA GLY A 101 12.40 34.82 3.50
C GLY A 101 11.69 34.25 2.27
N ILE A 102 12.40 34.08 1.15
CA ILE A 102 11.85 33.46 -0.06
C ILE A 102 11.52 31.99 0.18
N THR A 103 12.40 31.23 0.85
CA THR A 103 12.14 29.81 1.11
C THR A 103 10.98 29.60 2.07
N ASN A 104 10.84 30.42 3.12
CA ASN A 104 9.66 30.40 3.99
C ASN A 104 8.37 30.77 3.24
N ALA A 105 8.43 31.73 2.32
CA ALA A 105 7.26 32.07 1.51
C ALA A 105 6.87 30.92 0.56
N LEU A 106 7.85 30.18 0.03
CA LEU A 106 7.62 29.04 -0.86
C LEU A 106 7.09 27.80 -0.11
N THR A 107 7.53 27.56 1.12
CA THR A 107 6.96 26.53 2.00
C THR A 107 5.55 26.93 2.45
N ASP A 108 5.30 28.20 2.76
CA ASP A 108 3.95 28.67 3.12
C ASP A 108 2.94 28.58 1.98
N GLN A 109 3.38 28.57 0.71
CA GLN A 109 2.49 28.23 -0.42
C GLN A 109 1.89 26.82 -0.29
N GLU A 110 2.49 25.92 0.50
CA GLU A 110 1.87 24.63 0.85
C GLU A 110 0.59 24.78 1.69
N ALA A 111 0.41 25.89 2.41
CA ALA A 111 -0.84 26.18 3.11
C ALA A 111 -1.96 26.60 2.12
N GLU A 112 -1.62 27.28 1.02
CA GLU A 112 -2.58 27.53 -0.08
C GLU A 112 -3.00 26.23 -0.76
N TYR A 113 -2.09 25.24 -0.78
CA TYR A 113 -2.42 23.89 -1.22
C TYR A 113 -3.52 23.25 -0.33
N LEU A 114 -3.43 23.36 0.99
CA LEU A 114 -4.51 22.90 1.90
C LEU A 114 -5.84 23.58 1.60
N LEU A 115 -5.80 24.88 1.29
CA LEU A 115 -6.98 25.65 0.93
C LEU A 115 -7.58 25.14 -0.38
N SER A 116 -6.74 24.80 -1.36
CA SER A 116 -7.13 24.22 -2.65
C SER A 116 -7.73 22.82 -2.49
N CYS A 117 -7.18 21.97 -1.62
CA CYS A 117 -7.79 20.69 -1.26
C CYS A 117 -9.16 20.86 -0.59
N ARG A 118 -9.29 21.87 0.28
CA ARG A 118 -10.54 22.15 0.98
C ARG A 118 -11.61 22.68 0.04
N THR A 119 -11.27 23.62 -0.84
CA THR A 119 -12.21 24.14 -1.85
C THR A 119 -12.62 23.03 -2.81
N PHE A 120 -11.70 22.15 -3.20
CA PHE A 120 -12.00 20.92 -3.93
C PHE A 120 -13.03 20.04 -3.21
N ALA A 121 -12.77 19.67 -1.94
CA ALA A 121 -13.68 18.84 -1.16
C ALA A 121 -15.06 19.50 -0.97
N GLN A 122 -15.10 20.83 -0.85
CA GLN A 122 -16.34 21.60 -0.74
C GLN A 122 -17.10 21.68 -2.06
N GLN A 123 -16.43 21.87 -3.20
CA GLN A 123 -17.06 21.86 -4.53
C GLN A 123 -17.64 20.48 -4.84
N TYR A 124 -16.94 19.42 -4.46
CA TYR A 124 -17.45 18.05 -4.56
C TYR A 124 -18.71 17.85 -3.70
N LYS A 125 -18.67 18.27 -2.43
CA LYS A 125 -19.82 18.13 -1.52
C LYS A 125 -21.02 19.01 -1.89
N ARG A 126 -20.78 20.16 -2.54
CA ARG A 126 -21.83 21.08 -3.04
C ARG A 126 -22.37 20.71 -4.42
N GLY A 127 -21.77 19.73 -5.10
CA GLY A 127 -22.31 19.13 -6.31
C GLY A 127 -23.57 18.32 -5.99
N ASP A 128 -24.66 19.02 -5.67
CA ASP A 128 -25.97 18.42 -5.44
C ASP A 128 -26.45 17.76 -6.73
N ARG A 129 -26.50 16.43 -6.65
CA ARG A 129 -26.83 15.43 -7.68
C ARG A 129 -25.60 14.98 -8.49
N PRO A 130 -25.23 13.68 -8.43
CA PRO A 130 -24.33 13.14 -9.42
C PRO A 130 -24.95 13.45 -10.79
N PRO A 131 -24.20 14.05 -11.73
CA PRO A 131 -24.71 14.18 -13.09
C PRO A 131 -25.18 12.78 -13.51
N ALA A 132 -26.36 12.71 -14.13
CA ALA A 132 -26.81 11.50 -14.81
C ALA A 132 -25.61 10.87 -15.57
N PRO A 133 -25.50 9.52 -15.66
CA PRO A 133 -24.27 8.75 -15.93
C PRO A 133 -23.57 8.97 -17.28
N ARG A 134 -23.73 10.15 -17.90
CA ARG A 134 -23.08 10.58 -19.13
C ARG A 134 -21.57 10.73 -19.01
N ARG A 135 -20.98 10.78 -17.81
CA ARG A 135 -19.52 10.93 -17.61
C ARG A 135 -19.05 10.13 -16.39
N SER A 136 -18.03 9.29 -16.57
CA SER A 136 -17.33 8.61 -15.47
C SER A 136 -16.59 9.62 -14.60
N PHE A 137 -16.42 9.31 -13.31
CA PHE A 137 -15.59 10.10 -12.41
C PHE A 137 -14.19 10.28 -12.99
N GLN A 138 -13.62 9.23 -13.58
CA GLN A 138 -12.33 9.26 -14.27
C GLN A 138 -12.24 10.37 -15.33
N SER A 139 -13.27 10.53 -16.18
CA SER A 139 -13.28 11.59 -17.20
C SER A 139 -13.29 13.00 -16.58
N GLN A 140 -13.96 13.16 -15.45
CA GLN A 140 -13.97 14.42 -14.71
C GLN A 140 -12.63 14.66 -14.01
N TRP A 141 -12.05 13.62 -13.42
CA TRP A 141 -10.73 13.65 -12.81
C TRP A 141 -9.67 14.05 -13.82
N ASP A 142 -9.56 13.33 -14.93
CA ASP A 142 -8.55 13.59 -15.97
C ASP A 142 -8.65 14.99 -16.57
N ARG A 143 -9.87 15.49 -16.79
CA ARG A 143 -10.07 16.79 -17.44
C ARG A 143 -9.81 17.97 -16.52
N TYR A 144 -10.23 17.89 -15.25
CA TYR A 144 -10.24 19.06 -14.36
C TYR A 144 -9.32 18.90 -13.15
N LEU A 145 -9.19 17.69 -12.61
CA LEU A 145 -8.54 17.46 -11.33
C LEU A 145 -7.09 17.03 -11.49
N GLN A 146 -6.79 16.18 -12.47
CA GLN A 146 -5.44 15.69 -12.73
C GLN A 146 -4.43 16.83 -12.97
N PRO A 147 -4.74 17.91 -13.73
CA PRO A 147 -3.80 19.03 -13.91
C PRO A 147 -3.59 19.86 -12.64
N GLU A 148 -4.62 20.04 -11.82
CA GLU A 148 -4.53 20.73 -10.53
C GLU A 148 -3.73 19.90 -9.53
N TRP A 149 -4.05 18.61 -9.41
CA TRP A 149 -3.34 17.65 -8.57
C TRP A 149 -1.86 17.51 -8.95
N SER A 150 -1.56 17.51 -10.26
CA SER A 150 -0.18 17.47 -10.75
C SER A 150 0.60 18.73 -10.35
N ARG A 151 -0.01 19.91 -10.46
CA ARG A 151 0.60 21.17 -9.99
C ARG A 151 0.83 21.17 -8.49
N VAL A 152 -0.16 20.70 -7.75
CA VAL A 152 -0.10 20.48 -6.30
C VAL A 152 1.08 19.61 -5.92
N LEU A 153 1.28 18.48 -6.62
CA LEU A 153 2.37 17.56 -6.32
C LEU A 153 3.72 18.23 -6.56
N VAL A 154 3.85 19.01 -7.63
CA VAL A 154 5.04 19.81 -7.90
C VAL A 154 5.27 20.88 -6.82
N MET A 155 4.23 21.53 -6.34
CA MET A 155 4.32 22.53 -5.25
C MET A 155 4.77 21.89 -3.94
N PHE A 156 4.18 20.77 -3.53
CA PHE A 156 4.63 20.00 -2.37
C PHE A 156 6.10 19.61 -2.48
N SER A 157 6.54 19.21 -3.67
CA SER A 157 7.94 18.86 -3.88
C SER A 157 8.89 20.04 -3.88
N ALA A 158 8.44 21.19 -4.38
CA ALA A 158 9.19 22.45 -4.24
C ALA A 158 9.27 22.89 -2.77
N GLY A 159 8.19 22.73 -1.99
CA GLY A 159 8.15 23.06 -0.57
C GLY A 159 9.07 22.16 0.27
N VAL A 160 9.13 20.85 0.03
CA VAL A 160 10.12 19.96 0.66
C VAL A 160 11.56 20.42 0.37
N ALA A 161 11.85 20.83 -0.86
CA ALA A 161 13.17 21.37 -1.22
C ALA A 161 13.45 22.70 -0.52
N ALA A 162 12.47 23.61 -0.50
CA ALA A 162 12.56 24.90 0.17
C ALA A 162 12.77 24.73 1.68
N PHE A 163 12.08 23.78 2.32
CA PHE A 163 12.25 23.45 3.74
C PHE A 163 13.69 23.03 4.08
N LEU A 164 14.31 22.17 3.25
CA LEU A 164 15.71 21.77 3.46
C LEU A 164 16.68 22.94 3.32
N ILE A 165 16.44 23.83 2.35
CA ILE A 165 17.21 25.07 2.18
C ILE A 165 17.00 26.00 3.37
N ASN A 166 15.76 26.09 3.87
CA ASN A 166 15.41 26.94 4.99
C ASN A 166 16.14 26.52 6.27
N ILE A 167 16.22 25.22 6.54
CA ILE A 167 17.01 24.68 7.66
C ILE A 167 18.50 24.99 7.48
N ALA A 168 19.04 24.89 6.27
CA ALA A 168 20.44 25.23 6.01
C ALA A 168 20.72 26.72 6.24
N SER A 169 19.85 27.61 5.75
CA SER A 169 19.91 29.06 5.99
C SER A 169 19.78 29.39 7.47
N SER A 170 18.81 28.77 8.15
CA SER A 170 18.62 28.85 9.61
C SER A 170 19.90 28.50 10.37
N GLY A 171 20.55 27.41 9.96
CA GLY A 171 21.86 27.01 10.45
C GLY A 171 22.90 28.10 10.31
N PHE A 172 22.98 28.66 9.11
CA PHE A 172 23.96 29.69 8.80
C PHE A 172 23.76 30.96 9.65
N ILE A 173 22.51 31.43 9.78
CA ILE A 173 22.13 32.57 10.60
C ILE A 173 22.50 32.31 12.05
N LYS A 174 21.99 31.21 12.62
CA LYS A 174 22.16 30.89 14.04
C LYS A 174 23.62 30.66 14.43
N PHE A 175 24.40 29.97 13.59
CA PHE A 175 25.80 29.75 13.92
C PHE A 175 26.62 31.02 13.80
N ARG A 176 26.29 31.95 12.90
CA ARG A 176 27.03 33.20 12.66
C ARG A 176 27.02 34.17 13.83
N GLU A 177 26.09 34.09 14.76
CA GLU A 177 26.06 35.03 15.89
C GLU A 177 27.14 34.71 16.96
N ASN A 178 27.65 33.48 17.04
CA ASN A 178 28.63 32.98 18.04
C ASN A 178 30.19 33.23 17.87
N GLY A 179 30.74 34.38 17.39
CA GLY A 179 32.23 34.60 17.26
C GLY A 179 32.96 34.62 15.88
N ASN A 180 33.98 33.76 15.63
CA ASN A 180 34.86 33.82 14.43
C ASN A 180 35.01 32.47 13.67
N LEU A 181 34.47 31.37 14.21
CA LEU A 181 34.60 30.00 13.64
C LEU A 181 33.27 29.41 13.09
N HIS A 182 32.33 30.28 12.74
CA HIS A 182 30.94 29.95 12.40
C HIS A 182 30.71 29.19 11.10
N ILE A 183 31.61 29.40 10.15
CA ILE A 183 31.42 28.87 8.80
C ILE A 183 31.45 27.34 8.86
N LEU A 184 32.25 26.77 9.78
CA LEU A 184 32.43 25.33 9.86
C LEU A 184 31.16 24.60 10.38
N PRO A 185 30.54 24.92 11.54
CA PRO A 185 29.28 24.30 11.95
C PRO A 185 28.16 24.50 10.93
N ALA A 186 28.02 25.70 10.36
CA ALA A 186 27.01 25.98 9.34
C ALA A 186 27.21 25.12 8.08
N ALA A 187 28.45 25.03 7.57
CA ALA A 187 28.77 24.19 6.42
C ALA A 187 28.53 22.70 6.71
N LEU A 188 28.81 22.25 7.94
CA LEU A 188 28.61 20.86 8.36
C LEU A 188 27.14 20.49 8.57
N LEU A 189 26.28 21.44 8.95
CA LEU A 189 24.82 21.28 8.92
C LEU A 189 24.30 21.26 7.47
N ALA A 190 24.78 22.18 6.63
CA ALA A 190 24.31 22.33 5.26
C ALA A 190 24.72 21.16 4.36
N ALA A 191 25.89 20.54 4.59
CA ALA A 191 26.38 19.42 3.78
C ALA A 191 25.42 18.21 3.71
N PRO A 192 24.94 17.62 4.82
CA PRO A 192 23.98 16.52 4.76
C PRO A 192 22.62 16.95 4.21
N LEU A 193 22.18 18.20 4.44
CA LEU A 193 20.94 18.74 3.87
C LEU A 193 21.04 18.88 2.35
N ALA A 194 22.17 19.36 1.83
CA ALA A 194 22.45 19.46 0.40
C ALA A 194 22.54 18.08 -0.25
N ALA A 195 23.17 17.10 0.41
CA ALA A 195 23.20 15.72 -0.06
C ALA A 195 21.79 15.10 -0.09
N GLY A 196 20.98 15.34 0.96
CA GLY A 196 19.59 14.94 1.02
C GLY A 196 18.74 15.58 -0.08
N LEU A 197 18.92 16.88 -0.33
CA LEU A 197 18.23 17.61 -1.39
C LEU A 197 18.61 17.07 -2.78
N ALA A 198 19.88 16.78 -3.03
CA ALA A 198 20.34 16.20 -4.29
C ALA A 198 19.74 14.80 -4.50
N TYR A 199 19.75 13.95 -3.48
CA TYR A 199 19.09 12.64 -3.52
C TYR A 199 17.59 12.79 -3.78
N TYR A 200 16.93 13.69 -3.05
CA TYR A 200 15.51 13.96 -3.19
C TYR A 200 15.18 14.42 -4.61
N ALA A 201 15.94 15.33 -5.21
CA ALA A 201 15.71 15.81 -6.56
C ALA A 201 15.75 14.67 -7.59
N VAL A 202 16.76 13.78 -7.51
CA VAL A 202 16.87 12.62 -8.42
C VAL A 202 15.69 11.67 -8.24
N ALA A 203 15.37 11.35 -6.99
CA ALA A 203 14.29 10.43 -6.68
C ALA A 203 12.93 11.02 -7.05
N HIS A 204 12.70 12.30 -6.76
CA HIS A 204 11.50 13.03 -7.10
C HIS A 204 11.29 13.05 -8.61
N VAL A 205 12.30 13.38 -9.42
CA VAL A 205 12.16 13.35 -10.90
C VAL A 205 11.72 11.96 -11.35
N ARG A 206 12.37 10.89 -10.87
CA ARG A 206 12.01 9.51 -11.21
C ARG A 206 10.55 9.18 -10.87
N TRP A 207 10.10 9.53 -9.67
CA TRP A 207 8.74 9.24 -9.22
C TRP A 207 7.70 10.15 -9.85
N LEU A 208 8.00 11.42 -10.04
CA LEU A 208 7.12 12.38 -10.67
C LEU A 208 6.80 11.96 -12.12
N TRP A 209 7.81 11.51 -12.86
CA TRP A 209 7.58 10.96 -14.21
C TRP A 209 6.69 9.73 -14.19
N HIS A 210 6.82 8.87 -13.18
CA HIS A 210 5.95 7.70 -13.03
C HIS A 210 4.51 8.08 -12.64
N ILE A 211 4.37 9.06 -11.76
CA ILE A 211 3.09 9.47 -11.18
C ILE A 211 2.31 10.40 -12.13
N ILE A 212 2.96 11.38 -12.75
CA ILE A 212 2.32 12.36 -13.65
C ILE A 212 2.34 11.88 -15.10
N GLY A 213 3.34 11.07 -15.48
CA GLY A 213 3.53 10.64 -16.87
C GLY A 213 2.24 10.07 -17.47
N PRO A 214 2.00 10.30 -18.78
CA PRO A 214 0.89 9.68 -19.47
C PRO A 214 1.01 8.18 -19.26
N TRP A 215 -0.03 7.57 -18.71
CA TRP A 215 -0.12 6.15 -18.38
C TRP A 215 -0.11 5.31 -19.68
N ARG A 216 1.03 5.30 -20.38
CA ARG A 216 1.22 4.62 -21.67
C ARG A 216 0.96 3.12 -21.56
N GLN A 217 1.16 2.52 -20.39
CA GLN A 217 0.92 1.08 -20.18
C GLN A 217 -0.56 0.70 -20.03
N ALA A 218 -1.44 1.65 -19.69
CA ALA A 218 -2.89 1.43 -19.76
C ALA A 218 -3.37 1.52 -21.21
N GLN A 219 -2.91 2.53 -21.97
CA GLN A 219 -3.21 2.67 -23.40
C GLN A 219 -2.66 1.53 -24.26
N GLU A 220 -1.44 1.06 -23.98
CA GLU A 220 -0.86 -0.08 -24.71
C GLU A 220 -1.57 -1.40 -24.39
N ALA A 221 -2.29 -1.51 -23.26
CA ALA A 221 -3.14 -2.66 -22.98
C ALA A 221 -4.53 -2.54 -23.64
N GLU A 222 -5.11 -1.34 -23.63
CA GLU A 222 -6.37 -1.01 -24.32
C GLU A 222 -6.28 -1.24 -25.84
N ASP A 223 -5.13 -0.94 -26.46
CA ASP A 223 -4.94 -1.12 -27.91
C ASP A 223 -4.67 -2.59 -28.32
N VAL A 224 -4.15 -3.42 -27.41
CA VAL A 224 -3.82 -4.83 -27.72
C VAL A 224 -5.05 -5.75 -27.57
N LEU A 225 -6.09 -5.33 -26.85
CA LEU A 225 -7.28 -6.13 -26.59
C LEU A 225 -8.56 -5.32 -26.86
N LYS A 226 -8.77 -4.88 -28.10
CA LYS A 226 -10.16 -4.66 -28.56
C LYS A 226 -10.79 -6.04 -28.74
N PRO A 227 -11.67 -6.51 -27.83
CA PRO A 227 -12.35 -7.78 -28.06
C PRO A 227 -13.09 -7.68 -29.41
N ALA A 228 -12.93 -8.67 -30.27
CA ALA A 228 -13.62 -8.74 -31.56
C ALA A 228 -15.14 -9.03 -31.41
N GLY A 229 -15.73 -8.73 -30.26
CA GLY A 229 -17.11 -9.03 -29.87
C GLY A 229 -17.59 -8.13 -28.72
N LEU A 230 -18.87 -8.27 -28.35
CA LEU A 230 -19.44 -7.50 -27.24
C LEU A 230 -18.72 -7.85 -25.92
N PRO A 231 -18.62 -6.92 -24.95
CA PRO A 231 -17.96 -7.16 -23.65
C PRO A 231 -18.45 -8.39 -22.87
N TYR A 232 -19.61 -8.93 -23.26
CA TYR A 232 -20.32 -10.05 -22.62
C TYR A 232 -20.19 -11.37 -23.39
N ASP A 233 -19.53 -11.39 -24.55
CA ASP A 233 -19.46 -12.58 -25.42
C ASP A 233 -18.39 -13.60 -25.01
N TRP A 234 -17.69 -13.40 -23.89
CA TRP A 234 -16.69 -14.36 -23.41
C TRP A 234 -17.28 -15.72 -22.98
N HIS A 235 -18.59 -15.76 -22.70
CA HIS A 235 -19.34 -16.99 -22.47
C HIS A 235 -19.77 -17.70 -23.75
N LEU A 236 -19.78 -16.99 -24.88
CA LEU A 236 -20.24 -17.55 -26.13
C LEU A 236 -19.06 -18.28 -26.78
N PRO A 237 -19.22 -19.56 -27.16
CA PRO A 237 -18.21 -20.24 -27.94
C PRO A 237 -17.90 -19.41 -29.18
N SER A 238 -16.61 -19.13 -29.40
CA SER A 238 -16.11 -18.33 -30.52
C SER A 238 -16.89 -18.66 -31.79
N ARG A 239 -17.50 -17.64 -32.41
CA ARG A 239 -18.30 -17.84 -33.63
C ARG A 239 -17.46 -18.65 -34.63
N PRO A 240 -17.92 -19.84 -35.05
CA PRO A 240 -17.15 -20.67 -35.97
C PRO A 240 -17.15 -20.03 -37.36
N GLY A 241 -16.10 -19.28 -37.67
CA GLY A 241 -15.76 -18.74 -38.98
C GLY A 241 -14.60 -17.76 -38.79
N SER A 242 -13.38 -17.99 -39.27
CA SER A 242 -12.91 -18.71 -40.46
C SER A 242 -11.83 -19.77 -40.12
N ASP A 243 -11.92 -20.92 -40.77
CA ASP A 243 -10.86 -21.93 -40.95
C ASP A 243 -10.49 -22.92 -39.83
N ALA A 244 -11.16 -22.92 -38.68
CA ALA A 244 -10.98 -24.01 -37.72
C ALA A 244 -11.58 -25.34 -38.24
N PRO A 245 -10.81 -26.46 -38.30
CA PRO A 245 -11.31 -27.73 -38.80
C PRO A 245 -12.47 -28.23 -37.95
N ARG A 246 -13.57 -28.59 -38.62
CA ARG A 246 -14.79 -29.11 -37.97
C ARG A 246 -14.43 -30.31 -37.08
N PRO A 247 -14.84 -30.34 -35.81
CA PRO A 247 -14.71 -31.54 -35.00
C PRO A 247 -15.57 -32.64 -35.64
N LEU A 248 -14.95 -33.80 -35.85
CA LEU A 248 -15.59 -35.00 -36.40
C LEU A 248 -16.76 -35.40 -35.49
N HIS A 249 -17.98 -35.11 -35.94
CA HIS A 249 -19.21 -35.62 -35.35
C HIS A 249 -19.22 -37.14 -35.44
N GLY A 250 -18.88 -37.81 -34.35
CA GLY A 250 -18.74 -39.25 -34.37
C GLY A 250 -18.83 -39.96 -33.03
N PHE A 251 -19.40 -39.40 -31.95
CA PHE A 251 -19.80 -40.21 -30.79
C PHE A 251 -21.02 -39.60 -30.08
N GLY A 252 -22.11 -40.36 -30.08
CA GLY A 252 -23.35 -40.05 -29.35
C GLY A 252 -23.16 -40.25 -27.85
N CYS A 253 -22.51 -39.29 -27.18
CA CYS A 253 -22.53 -39.17 -25.73
C CYS A 253 -23.61 -38.15 -25.34
N SER A 254 -24.45 -38.55 -24.39
CA SER A 254 -25.53 -37.75 -23.81
C SER A 254 -25.05 -36.34 -23.40
N HIS A 255 -25.41 -35.33 -24.18
CA HIS A 255 -25.00 -33.91 -24.01
C HIS A 255 -25.47 -33.26 -22.69
N LYS A 256 -26.24 -33.96 -21.86
CA LYS A 256 -26.78 -33.42 -20.60
C LYS A 256 -25.75 -33.37 -19.46
N GLY A 257 -24.62 -34.07 -19.56
CA GLY A 257 -23.56 -34.06 -18.53
C GLY A 257 -22.52 -32.94 -18.69
N VAL A 258 -22.10 -32.66 -19.92
CA VAL A 258 -20.93 -31.81 -20.22
C VAL A 258 -21.12 -30.35 -19.77
N LYS A 259 -22.34 -29.83 -19.84
CA LYS A 259 -22.60 -28.44 -19.42
C LYS A 259 -22.35 -28.21 -17.93
N LYS A 260 -22.57 -29.21 -17.08
CA LYS A 260 -22.46 -29.04 -15.62
C LYS A 260 -21.01 -28.82 -15.16
N ASP A 261 -20.06 -29.49 -15.81
CA ASP A 261 -18.64 -29.41 -15.46
C ASP A 261 -18.01 -28.08 -15.91
N GLU A 262 -18.49 -27.51 -17.01
CA GLU A 262 -18.06 -26.20 -17.53
C GLU A 262 -18.54 -25.04 -16.64
N TYR A 263 -19.79 -25.07 -16.16
CA TYR A 263 -20.25 -24.07 -15.19
C TYR A 263 -19.45 -24.10 -13.89
N LEU A 264 -19.07 -25.30 -13.43
CA LEU A 264 -18.29 -25.48 -12.21
C LEU A 264 -16.87 -24.93 -12.36
N SER A 265 -16.23 -25.11 -13.54
CA SER A 265 -14.88 -24.59 -13.78
C SER A 265 -14.84 -23.06 -13.83
N ILE A 266 -15.82 -22.43 -14.49
CA ILE A 266 -15.94 -20.96 -14.54
C ILE A 266 -16.22 -20.40 -13.15
N PHE A 267 -17.11 -21.04 -12.38
CA PHE A 267 -17.38 -20.62 -11.01
C PHE A 267 -16.14 -20.69 -10.11
N ASN A 268 -15.36 -21.77 -10.22
CA ASN A 268 -14.11 -21.93 -9.47
C ASN A 268 -13.04 -20.92 -9.89
N ALA A 269 -12.93 -20.62 -11.19
CA ALA A 269 -12.05 -19.57 -11.70
C ALA A 269 -12.44 -18.18 -11.16
N ARG A 270 -13.74 -17.90 -11.07
CA ARG A 270 -14.23 -16.66 -10.47
C ARG A 270 -13.95 -16.56 -8.99
N LEU A 271 -14.11 -17.65 -8.24
CA LEU A 271 -13.76 -17.68 -6.82
C LEU A 271 -12.24 -17.47 -6.61
N LEU A 272 -11.42 -18.03 -7.49
CA LEU A 272 -9.98 -17.78 -7.55
C LEU A 272 -9.67 -16.30 -7.74
N TRP A 273 -10.29 -15.71 -8.77
CA TRP A 273 -10.12 -14.30 -9.10
C TRP A 273 -10.46 -13.42 -7.90
N VAL A 274 -11.64 -13.60 -7.29
CA VAL A 274 -12.07 -12.84 -6.11
C VAL A 274 -11.04 -12.92 -4.98
N ARG A 275 -10.46 -14.09 -4.72
CA ARG A 275 -9.39 -14.22 -3.71
C ARG A 275 -8.12 -13.45 -4.08
N PHE A 276 -7.74 -13.43 -5.35
CA PHE A 276 -6.62 -12.61 -5.81
C PHE A 276 -6.91 -11.11 -5.66
N VAL A 277 -8.12 -10.68 -5.99
CA VAL A 277 -8.57 -9.30 -5.81
C VAL A 277 -8.53 -8.90 -4.33
N GLU A 278 -9.15 -9.69 -3.45
CA GLU A 278 -9.15 -9.45 -2.01
C GLU A 278 -7.74 -9.42 -1.44
N ARG A 279 -6.86 -10.34 -1.87
CA ARG A 279 -5.47 -10.34 -1.45
C ARG A 279 -4.72 -9.10 -1.92
N ASN A 280 -4.80 -8.75 -3.21
CA ASN A 280 -4.17 -7.55 -3.74
C ASN A 280 -4.64 -6.31 -2.99
N ARG A 281 -5.94 -6.21 -2.71
CA ARG A 281 -6.52 -5.12 -1.93
C ARG A 281 -5.93 -5.05 -0.53
N ASN A 282 -5.90 -6.16 0.21
CA ASN A 282 -5.36 -6.20 1.56
C ASN A 282 -3.86 -5.82 1.56
N ASP A 283 -3.09 -6.30 0.58
CA ASP A 283 -1.68 -5.97 0.44
C ASP A 283 -1.50 -4.45 0.16
N VAL A 284 -2.34 -3.84 -0.68
CA VAL A 284 -2.35 -2.39 -0.94
C VAL A 284 -2.68 -1.61 0.33
N GLU A 285 -3.76 -1.98 1.03
CA GLU A 285 -4.21 -1.32 2.27
C GLU A 285 -3.13 -1.39 3.36
N GLU A 286 -2.54 -2.57 3.58
CA GLU A 286 -1.48 -2.77 4.58
C GLU A 286 -0.25 -1.91 4.26
N ARG A 287 0.22 -1.91 3.00
CA ARG A 287 1.39 -1.12 2.61
C ARG A 287 1.11 0.38 2.64
N ALA A 288 -0.09 0.80 2.26
CA ALA A 288 -0.49 2.20 2.35
C ALA A 288 -0.48 2.69 3.80
N GLU A 289 -0.99 1.89 4.74
CA GLU A 289 -0.99 2.22 6.16
C GLU A 289 0.42 2.27 6.75
N GLN A 290 1.29 1.33 6.36
CA GLN A 290 2.71 1.36 6.72
C GLN A 290 3.39 2.65 6.23
N LEU A 291 3.24 3.00 4.94
CA LEU A 291 3.86 4.19 4.36
C LEU A 291 3.32 5.48 4.97
N ARG A 292 2.03 5.54 5.29
CA ARG A 292 1.42 6.68 6.00
C ARG A 292 2.04 6.86 7.39
N SER A 293 2.18 5.76 8.13
CA SER A 293 2.77 5.78 9.47
C SER A 293 4.24 6.20 9.44
N PHE A 294 5.03 5.67 8.50
CA PHE A 294 6.44 6.02 8.33
C PHE A 294 6.63 7.46 7.89
N SER A 295 5.90 7.93 6.87
CA SER A 295 6.00 9.32 6.40
C SER A 295 5.65 10.31 7.51
N PHE A 296 4.56 10.06 8.25
CA PHE A 296 4.17 10.89 9.38
C PHE A 296 5.23 10.95 10.48
N LEU A 297 5.72 9.80 10.93
CA LEU A 297 6.71 9.73 12.00
C LEU A 297 8.03 10.38 11.58
N SER A 298 8.47 10.16 10.34
CA SER A 298 9.64 10.83 9.77
C SER A 298 9.49 12.36 9.75
N GLY A 299 8.33 12.86 9.33
CA GLY A 299 8.05 14.30 9.34
C GLY A 299 8.13 14.90 10.74
N ILE A 300 7.50 14.24 11.72
CA ILE A 300 7.56 14.66 13.13
C ILE A 300 9.01 14.72 13.64
N ILE A 301 9.81 13.69 13.35
CA ILE A 301 11.22 13.64 13.78
C ILE A 301 12.02 14.79 13.16
N ALA A 302 11.85 15.05 11.86
CA ALA A 302 12.52 16.16 11.19
C ALA A 302 12.14 17.49 11.85
N GLY A 303 10.85 17.74 12.04
CA GLY A 303 10.33 18.96 12.63
C GLY A 303 10.80 19.20 14.06
N PHE A 304 10.75 18.19 14.93
CA PHE A 304 11.26 18.32 16.30
C PHE A 304 12.77 18.50 16.36
N ALA A 305 13.53 17.88 15.46
CA ALA A 305 14.98 18.10 15.39
C ALA A 305 15.29 19.57 15.05
N VAL A 306 14.55 20.15 14.10
CA VAL A 306 14.67 21.57 13.72
C VAL A 306 14.23 22.47 14.86
N ALA A 307 13.05 22.27 15.44
CA ALA A 307 12.56 23.08 16.57
C ALA A 307 13.52 23.03 17.76
N SER A 308 14.08 21.85 18.08
CA SER A 308 15.07 21.72 19.15
C SER A 308 16.37 22.46 18.82
N PHE A 309 16.83 22.40 17.56
CA PHE A 309 17.97 23.18 17.08
C PHE A 309 17.75 24.68 17.27
N LEU A 310 16.54 25.17 17.00
CA LEU A 310 16.20 26.59 17.10
C LEU A 310 15.99 27.09 18.52
N GLN A 311 15.59 26.22 19.44
CA GLN A 311 15.44 26.58 20.86
C GLN A 311 16.75 26.50 21.67
N LEU A 312 17.80 25.85 21.15
CA LEU A 312 19.07 25.75 21.87
C LEU A 312 19.89 27.02 21.71
N ASP A 313 20.04 27.78 22.78
CA ASP A 313 20.91 28.96 22.79
C ASP A 313 22.38 28.53 22.86
N PHE A 314 23.15 28.93 21.85
CA PHE A 314 24.60 28.76 21.82
C PHE A 314 25.34 29.98 22.39
N HIS A 315 24.59 31.04 22.69
CA HIS A 315 25.11 32.27 23.29
C HIS A 315 25.47 32.04 24.75
N VAL A 316 26.73 31.72 24.95
CA VAL A 316 27.41 32.08 26.18
C VAL A 316 28.01 33.47 25.91
N ALA A 317 27.50 34.49 26.59
CA ALA A 317 28.01 35.85 26.45
C ALA A 317 29.53 35.81 26.65
N ALA A 318 30.30 36.23 25.64
CA ALA A 318 31.76 36.26 25.71
C ALA A 318 32.26 37.11 26.90
N ASP A 319 31.37 37.97 27.42
CA ASP A 319 31.61 38.88 28.54
C ASP A 319 31.11 38.36 29.90
N ASP A 320 30.45 37.19 29.97
CA ASP A 320 30.05 36.60 31.25
C ASP A 320 31.14 35.63 31.77
N PRO A 321 31.98 36.05 32.73
CA PRO A 321 33.08 35.23 33.24
C PRO A 321 32.60 33.95 33.95
N ASP A 322 31.33 33.88 34.34
CA ASP A 322 30.77 32.74 35.08
C ASP A 322 30.33 31.59 34.16
N HIS A 323 30.27 31.83 32.84
CA HIS A 323 29.87 30.84 31.85
C HIS A 323 30.97 30.66 30.80
N PRO A 324 31.74 29.56 30.81
CA PRO A 324 32.73 29.30 29.77
C PRO A 324 32.02 28.98 28.43
N PRO A 325 32.58 29.42 27.28
CA PRO A 325 31.99 29.13 25.98
C PRO A 325 31.87 27.63 25.78
N THR A 326 30.76 27.20 25.17
CA THR A 326 30.53 25.79 24.89
C THR A 326 31.68 25.25 24.02
N PRO A 327 32.26 24.07 24.35
CA PRO A 327 33.30 23.48 23.54
C PRO A 327 32.86 23.35 22.08
N GLN A 328 33.69 23.84 21.17
CA GLN A 328 33.39 23.88 19.74
C GLN A 328 33.05 22.49 19.18
N ALA A 329 33.70 21.44 19.70
CA ALA A 329 33.43 20.05 19.31
C ALA A 329 31.94 19.66 19.50
N TRP A 330 31.28 20.16 20.55
CA TRP A 330 29.86 19.88 20.80
C TRP A 330 28.95 20.60 19.82
N GLN A 331 29.25 21.86 19.49
CA GLN A 331 28.50 22.61 18.48
C GLN A 331 28.62 21.98 17.10
N LEU A 332 29.83 21.53 16.72
CA LEU A 332 30.08 20.84 15.44
C LEU A 332 29.34 19.50 15.38
N GLY A 333 29.44 18.69 16.44
CA GLY A 333 28.75 17.42 16.54
C GLY A 333 27.22 17.58 16.47
N PHE A 334 26.70 18.58 17.19
CA PHE A 334 25.28 18.93 17.17
C PHE A 334 24.84 19.33 15.76
N ALA A 335 25.55 20.25 15.10
CA ALA A 335 25.26 20.69 13.74
C ALA A 335 25.18 19.53 12.73
N ILE A 336 26.19 18.65 12.74
CA ILE A 336 26.20 17.46 11.87
C ILE A 336 24.98 16.58 12.16
N SER A 337 24.70 16.32 13.44
CA SER A 337 23.63 15.42 13.84
C SER A 337 22.22 15.96 13.53
N VAL A 338 21.98 17.27 13.68
CA VAL A 338 20.73 17.93 13.26
C VAL A 338 20.57 17.82 11.75
N GLY A 339 21.61 18.14 10.98
CA GLY A 339 21.57 18.11 9.52
C GLY A 339 21.31 16.69 8.99
N LEU A 340 21.95 15.68 9.59
CA LEU A 340 21.67 14.27 9.29
C LEU A 340 20.25 13.86 9.68
N THR A 341 19.78 14.25 10.86
CA THR A 341 18.43 13.91 11.35
C THR A 341 17.37 14.49 10.42
N ALA A 342 17.41 15.82 10.20
CA ALA A 342 16.43 16.51 9.38
C ALA A 342 16.51 16.09 7.92
N GLY A 343 17.71 15.98 7.35
CA GLY A 343 17.90 15.56 5.96
C GLY A 343 17.39 14.14 5.70
N LEU A 344 17.85 13.16 6.49
CA LEU A 344 17.45 11.76 6.30
C LEU A 344 15.96 11.54 6.58
N ALA A 345 15.41 12.16 7.63
CA ALA A 345 13.99 12.03 7.96
C ALA A 345 13.10 12.71 6.91
N THR A 346 13.46 13.89 6.41
CA THR A 346 12.71 14.58 5.34
C THR A 346 12.75 13.78 4.04
N CYS A 347 13.92 13.27 3.65
CA CYS A 347 14.03 12.40 2.47
C CYS A 347 13.18 11.13 2.65
N SER A 348 13.27 10.46 3.81
CA SER A 348 12.46 9.27 4.09
C SER A 348 10.96 9.56 4.00
N MET A 349 10.51 10.66 4.61
CA MET A 349 9.13 11.11 4.55
C MET A 349 8.69 11.28 3.09
N ALA A 350 9.41 12.08 2.31
CA ALA A 350 9.04 12.39 0.95
C ALA A 350 9.04 11.15 0.04
N MET A 351 10.00 10.24 0.22
CA MET A 351 10.04 8.97 -0.51
C MET A 351 8.86 8.06 -0.18
N CYS A 352 8.53 7.89 1.10
CA CYS A 352 7.36 7.12 1.52
C CYS A 352 6.06 7.69 0.95
N SER A 353 5.94 9.02 0.87
CA SER A 353 4.78 9.69 0.27
C SER A 353 4.68 9.47 -1.23
N LEU A 354 5.80 9.56 -1.95
CA LEU A 354 5.82 9.29 -3.39
C LEU A 354 5.45 7.83 -3.71
N ILE A 355 5.96 6.88 -2.91
CA ILE A 355 5.59 5.46 -3.03
C ILE A 355 4.09 5.29 -2.72
N LEU A 356 3.59 5.93 -1.66
CA LEU A 356 2.16 5.88 -1.29
C LEU A 356 1.27 6.38 -2.43
N MET A 357 1.60 7.52 -3.03
CA MET A 357 0.86 8.04 -4.19
C MET A 357 0.87 7.06 -5.36
N SER A 358 2.03 6.44 -5.64
CA SER A 358 2.15 5.45 -6.71
C SER A 358 1.27 4.23 -6.47
N ILE A 359 1.25 3.72 -5.23
CA ILE A 359 0.50 2.52 -4.87
C ILE A 359 -0.99 2.77 -4.88
N LEU A 360 -1.42 3.92 -4.35
CA LEU A 360 -2.82 4.32 -4.44
C LEU A 360 -3.22 4.39 -5.91
N LYS A 361 -2.45 5.12 -6.74
CA LYS A 361 -2.75 5.29 -8.16
C LYS A 361 -2.77 3.99 -8.97
N THR A 362 -1.83 3.10 -8.71
CA THR A 362 -1.63 1.89 -9.52
C THR A 362 -2.44 0.71 -8.98
N GLY A 363 -2.75 0.70 -7.69
CA GLY A 363 -3.38 -0.42 -6.98
C GLY A 363 -4.70 -0.87 -7.62
N PRO A 364 -5.67 0.02 -7.85
CA PRO A 364 -6.96 -0.35 -8.46
C PRO A 364 -6.81 -0.80 -9.91
N GLY A 365 -5.90 -0.18 -10.68
CA GLY A 365 -5.64 -0.54 -12.07
C GLY A 365 -5.05 -1.95 -12.26
N MET A 366 -4.54 -2.58 -11.21
CA MET A 366 -4.04 -3.97 -11.25
C MET A 366 -5.14 -5.02 -11.08
N VAL A 367 -6.39 -4.61 -10.96
CA VAL A 367 -7.56 -5.50 -10.97
C VAL A 367 -8.60 -4.91 -11.91
N SER A 368 -8.35 -5.03 -13.21
CA SER A 368 -9.31 -4.59 -14.23
C SER A 368 -10.25 -5.72 -14.65
N GLU A 369 -11.41 -5.37 -15.20
CA GLU A 369 -12.33 -6.35 -15.80
C GLU A 369 -11.69 -7.05 -17.01
N GLU A 370 -10.81 -6.36 -17.73
CA GLU A 370 -10.05 -6.95 -18.84
C GLU A 370 -9.09 -8.03 -18.35
N GLU A 371 -8.41 -7.78 -17.23
CA GLU A 371 -7.56 -8.78 -16.60
C GLU A 371 -8.36 -9.94 -16.03
N GLU A 372 -9.55 -9.68 -15.49
CA GLU A 372 -10.50 -10.74 -15.11
C GLU A 372 -10.83 -11.60 -16.33
N ALA A 373 -11.22 -10.98 -17.46
CA ALA A 373 -11.57 -11.71 -18.68
C ALA A 373 -10.40 -12.55 -19.23
N VAL A 374 -9.19 -11.98 -19.27
CA VAL A 374 -7.97 -12.69 -19.68
C VAL A 374 -7.66 -13.84 -18.72
N PHE A 375 -7.81 -13.62 -17.41
CA PHE A 375 -7.61 -14.64 -16.40
C PHE A 375 -8.64 -15.78 -16.53
N MET A 376 -9.91 -15.47 -16.74
CA MET A 376 -10.97 -16.45 -16.97
C MET A 376 -10.70 -17.28 -18.24
N ALA A 377 -10.26 -16.65 -19.32
CA ALA A 377 -9.89 -17.33 -20.55
C ALA A 377 -8.71 -18.29 -20.32
N GLN A 378 -7.68 -17.87 -19.57
CA GLN A 378 -6.56 -18.73 -19.19
C GLN A 378 -7.00 -19.87 -18.28
N CYS A 379 -7.89 -19.63 -17.33
CA CYS A 379 -8.45 -20.64 -16.44
C CYS A 379 -9.28 -21.68 -17.21
N SER A 380 -10.07 -21.24 -18.19
CA SER A 380 -10.84 -22.13 -19.06
C SER A 380 -9.90 -23.02 -19.89
N ALA A 381 -8.90 -22.43 -20.55
CA ALA A 381 -7.87 -23.16 -21.29
C ALA A 381 -7.13 -24.16 -20.38
N PHE A 382 -6.76 -23.73 -19.17
CA PHE A 382 -6.15 -24.59 -18.15
C PHE A 382 -7.05 -25.76 -17.75
N ALA A 383 -8.36 -25.55 -17.55
CA ALA A 383 -9.30 -26.61 -17.23
C ALA A 383 -9.35 -27.66 -18.34
N THR A 384 -9.37 -27.23 -19.60
CA THR A 384 -9.42 -28.14 -20.76
C THR A 384 -8.12 -28.92 -20.97
N GLY A 385 -6.98 -28.32 -20.61
CA GLY A 385 -5.64 -28.90 -20.77
C GLY A 385 -5.02 -29.45 -19.48
N TYR A 386 -5.79 -29.55 -18.40
CA TYR A 386 -5.23 -29.87 -17.07
C TYR A 386 -4.58 -31.24 -17.04
N GLN A 387 -3.32 -31.28 -16.62
CA GLN A 387 -2.63 -32.49 -16.23
C GLN A 387 -2.35 -32.46 -14.72
N PRO A 388 -2.48 -33.60 -14.01
CA PRO A 388 -2.16 -33.67 -12.59
C PRO A 388 -0.77 -33.10 -12.29
N GLY A 389 -0.71 -32.10 -11.40
CA GLY A 389 0.51 -31.39 -11.04
C GLY A 389 0.76 -30.08 -11.78
N MET A 390 -0.03 -29.75 -12.81
CA MET A 390 -0.04 -28.40 -13.36
C MET A 390 -0.68 -27.42 -12.36
N ARG A 391 -0.21 -26.18 -12.36
CA ARG A 391 -0.72 -25.10 -11.49
C ARG A 391 -1.69 -24.22 -12.28
N PRO A 392 -2.75 -23.70 -11.64
CA PRO A 392 -3.63 -22.75 -12.31
C PRO A 392 -2.84 -21.52 -12.75
N PRO A 393 -3.29 -20.85 -13.82
CA PRO A 393 -2.70 -19.57 -14.20
C PRO A 393 -2.82 -18.57 -13.05
N ALA A 394 -1.92 -17.59 -13.04
CA ALA A 394 -1.95 -16.47 -12.11
C ALA A 394 -2.17 -15.17 -12.89
N PRO A 395 -2.81 -14.15 -12.29
CA PRO A 395 -2.90 -12.84 -12.91
C PRO A 395 -1.50 -12.31 -13.26
N ARG A 396 -1.35 -11.71 -14.45
CA ARG A 396 -0.05 -11.21 -14.91
C ARG A 396 0.38 -9.96 -14.16
N ARG A 397 -0.57 -9.06 -13.89
CA ARG A 397 -0.36 -7.84 -13.14
C ARG A 397 -0.89 -8.08 -11.74
N THR A 398 -0.01 -7.92 -10.77
CA THR A 398 -0.36 -8.01 -9.35
C THR A 398 0.36 -6.93 -8.61
N PHE A 399 -0.26 -6.45 -7.54
CA PHE A 399 0.35 -5.45 -6.66
C PHE A 399 1.74 -5.88 -6.19
N ARG A 400 1.88 -7.17 -5.91
CA ARG A 400 3.13 -7.79 -5.49
C ARG A 400 4.26 -7.63 -6.52
N THR A 401 3.97 -7.83 -7.81
CA THR A 401 4.95 -7.59 -8.89
C THR A 401 5.32 -6.12 -8.98
N HIS A 402 4.34 -5.22 -8.95
CA HIS A 402 4.61 -3.77 -8.97
C HIS A 402 5.42 -3.31 -7.74
N TRP A 403 5.07 -3.79 -6.54
CA TRP A 403 5.80 -3.50 -5.31
C TRP A 403 7.25 -3.96 -5.43
N HIS A 404 7.48 -5.20 -5.88
CA HIS A 404 8.82 -5.75 -6.04
C HIS A 404 9.66 -4.93 -7.04
N ASP A 405 9.11 -4.67 -8.23
CA ASP A 405 9.87 -4.09 -9.34
C ASP A 405 10.12 -2.58 -9.16
N MET A 406 9.17 -1.86 -8.56
CA MET A 406 9.22 -0.39 -8.47
C MET A 406 9.44 0.12 -7.05
N CYS A 407 8.78 -0.48 -6.05
CA CYS A 407 8.68 0.11 -4.72
C CYS A 407 9.71 -0.41 -3.72
N SER A 408 10.00 -1.72 -3.71
CA SER A 408 10.74 -2.40 -2.63
C SER A 408 12.14 -1.82 -2.42
N SER A 409 12.92 -1.64 -3.49
CA SER A 409 14.27 -1.07 -3.38
C SER A 409 14.25 0.37 -2.83
N THR A 410 13.31 1.18 -3.30
CA THR A 410 13.13 2.57 -2.86
C THR A 410 12.64 2.64 -1.42
N PHE A 411 11.69 1.76 -1.04
CA PHE A 411 11.19 1.64 0.31
C PHE A 411 12.30 1.22 1.28
N ALA A 412 13.13 0.25 0.91
CA ALA A 412 14.28 -0.16 1.70
C ALA A 412 15.25 1.01 1.92
N GLN A 413 15.52 1.83 0.90
CA GLN A 413 16.31 3.05 1.04
C GLN A 413 15.65 4.07 1.98
N ALA A 414 14.36 4.33 1.81
CA ALA A 414 13.60 5.24 2.69
C ALA A 414 13.59 4.76 4.15
N PHE A 415 13.49 3.45 4.38
CA PHE A 415 13.56 2.82 5.70
C PHE A 415 14.96 2.92 6.31
N CYS A 416 16.02 2.74 5.51
CA CYS A 416 17.39 2.97 5.94
C CYS A 416 17.63 4.44 6.33
N MET A 417 17.10 5.39 5.55
CA MET A 417 17.16 6.81 5.87
C MET A 417 16.40 7.14 7.15
N PHE A 418 15.20 6.61 7.33
CA PHE A 418 14.43 6.75 8.57
C PHE A 418 15.23 6.26 9.79
N THR A 419 15.79 5.05 9.68
CA THR A 419 16.57 4.42 10.75
C THR A 419 17.85 5.22 11.04
N GLY A 420 18.55 5.67 10.01
CA GLY A 420 19.71 6.55 10.13
C GLY A 420 19.35 7.89 10.79
N GLY A 421 18.21 8.47 10.44
CA GLY A 421 17.68 9.69 11.06
C GLY A 421 17.37 9.51 12.55
N LEU A 422 16.81 8.36 12.96
CA LEU A 422 16.61 8.04 14.37
C LEU A 422 17.93 7.93 15.15
N ILE A 423 18.94 7.30 14.56
CA ILE A 423 20.28 7.21 15.16
C ILE A 423 20.90 8.61 15.31
N ALA A 424 20.82 9.42 14.26
CA ALA A 424 21.28 10.80 14.27
C ALA A 424 20.54 11.64 15.32
N LEU A 425 19.22 11.42 15.52
CA LEU A 425 18.44 12.09 16.55
C LEU A 425 18.93 11.74 17.96
N GLN A 426 19.27 10.49 18.23
CA GLN A 426 19.82 10.10 19.54
C GLN A 426 21.16 10.80 19.81
N VAL A 427 22.04 10.84 18.81
CA VAL A 427 23.31 11.57 18.87
C VAL A 427 23.06 13.07 19.06
N ASN A 428 22.06 13.62 18.38
CA ASN A 428 21.64 15.00 18.48
C ASN A 428 21.20 15.35 19.92
N LEU A 429 20.38 14.50 20.53
CA LEU A 429 19.97 14.67 21.92
C LEU A 429 21.17 14.61 22.89
N ILE A 430 22.14 13.71 22.67
CA ILE A 430 23.36 13.66 23.48
C ILE A 430 24.06 15.02 23.44
N PHE A 431 24.33 15.55 22.24
CA PHE A 431 24.98 16.86 22.11
C PHE A 431 24.14 17.99 22.71
N ALA A 432 22.81 17.98 22.53
CA ALA A 432 21.90 18.95 23.15
C ALA A 432 22.02 18.95 24.68
N PHE A 433 22.08 17.77 25.32
CA PHE A 433 22.29 17.65 26.76
C PHE A 433 23.63 18.23 27.19
N TRP A 434 24.70 17.95 26.45
CA TRP A 434 26.00 18.55 26.75
C TRP A 434 25.97 20.07 26.58
N ILE A 435 25.43 20.59 25.48
CA ILE A 435 25.34 22.04 25.25
C ILE A 435 24.54 22.73 26.37
N LYS A 436 23.40 22.16 26.76
CA LYS A 436 22.49 22.76 27.74
C LYS A 436 23.00 22.69 29.18
N TYR A 437 23.68 21.61 29.58
CA TYR A 437 24.04 21.36 30.98
C TYR A 437 25.53 21.50 31.31
N THR A 438 26.40 21.73 30.33
CA THR A 438 27.83 22.02 30.56
C THR A 438 28.12 23.44 31.09
N PRO A 439 27.40 24.51 30.66
CA PRO A 439 27.74 25.88 31.07
C PRO A 439 27.36 26.24 32.51
N ALA A 440 26.54 25.45 33.20
CA ALA A 440 26.24 25.70 34.60
C ALA A 440 27.54 25.47 35.40
N GLY A 441 28.22 26.56 35.77
CA GLY A 441 29.44 26.53 36.58
C GLY A 441 29.32 25.56 37.75
N LEU A 442 30.47 25.05 38.22
CA LEU A 442 30.65 23.98 39.22
C LEU A 442 29.79 24.06 40.53
N GLY A 443 28.92 25.05 40.69
CA GLY A 443 28.15 25.35 41.87
C GLY A 443 26.99 24.42 42.22
N THR A 444 26.19 23.85 41.29
CA THR A 444 25.01 23.05 41.73
C THR A 444 24.44 21.98 40.80
N ALA A 445 24.69 21.99 39.48
CA ALA A 445 24.30 20.87 38.61
C ALA A 445 25.51 19.94 38.43
N PRO A 446 25.53 18.75 39.04
CA PRO A 446 26.68 17.88 38.88
C PRO A 446 26.74 17.38 37.44
N LEU A 447 27.96 17.23 36.90
CA LEU A 447 28.26 16.55 35.62
C LEU A 447 27.53 15.20 35.47
N THR A 448 27.00 14.66 36.57
CA THR A 448 26.11 13.51 36.61
C THR A 448 24.93 13.62 35.63
N THR A 449 24.33 14.80 35.41
CA THR A 449 23.14 14.90 34.54
C THR A 449 23.48 14.62 33.07
N PRO A 450 24.40 15.36 32.40
CA PRO A 450 24.77 15.05 31.01
C PRO A 450 25.41 13.67 30.86
N VAL A 451 26.19 13.21 31.85
CA VAL A 451 26.79 11.86 31.83
C VAL A 451 25.71 10.76 31.93
N ALA A 452 24.76 10.89 32.86
CA ALA A 452 23.68 9.92 33.02
C ALA A 452 22.74 9.91 31.80
N SER A 453 22.38 11.10 31.28
CA SER A 453 21.61 11.21 30.04
C SER A 453 22.34 10.59 28.86
N THR A 454 23.65 10.81 28.73
CA THR A 454 24.47 10.17 27.69
C THR A 454 24.48 8.66 27.84
N ALA A 455 24.70 8.14 29.05
CA ALA A 455 24.68 6.70 29.30
C ALA A 455 23.32 6.08 28.93
N PHE A 456 22.22 6.75 29.28
CA PHE A 456 20.87 6.30 28.93
C PHE A 456 20.63 6.33 27.42
N LEU A 457 21.03 7.41 26.72
CA LEU A 457 20.86 7.53 25.27
C LEU A 457 21.75 6.55 24.50
N VAL A 458 22.98 6.29 24.97
CA VAL A 458 23.87 5.27 24.38
C VAL A 458 23.29 3.86 24.58
N ALA A 459 22.74 3.56 25.76
CA ALA A 459 22.05 2.30 26.01
C ALA A 459 20.80 2.15 25.12
N GLY A 460 20.01 3.23 24.99
CA GLY A 460 18.85 3.30 24.10
C GLY A 460 19.24 3.11 22.62
N LEU A 461 20.35 3.70 22.19
CA LEU A 461 20.90 3.54 20.85
C LEU A 461 21.36 2.09 20.61
N ALA A 462 22.06 1.48 21.56
CA ALA A 462 22.47 0.09 21.47
C ALA A 462 21.25 -0.85 21.38
N TYR A 463 20.20 -0.57 22.16
CA TYR A 463 18.93 -1.29 22.07
C TYR A 463 18.26 -1.11 20.71
N LEU A 464 18.18 0.13 20.19
CA LEU A 464 17.63 0.44 18.88
C LEU A 464 18.38 -0.30 17.76
N MET A 465 19.71 -0.30 17.81
CA MET A 465 20.56 -1.03 16.86
C MET A 465 20.33 -2.54 16.93
N ALA A 466 20.24 -3.11 18.14
CA ALA A 466 19.95 -4.53 18.33
C ALA A 466 18.55 -4.90 17.84
N ALA A 467 17.55 -4.05 18.12
CA ALA A 467 16.20 -4.22 17.63
C ALA A 467 16.16 -4.16 16.10
N ASN A 468 16.81 -3.17 15.48
CA ASN A 468 16.90 -3.04 14.04
C ASN A 468 17.63 -4.24 13.42
N ALA A 469 18.76 -4.68 13.96
CA ALA A 469 19.47 -5.86 13.46
C ALA A 469 18.60 -7.14 13.56
N ARG A 470 17.76 -7.24 14.60
CA ARG A 470 16.83 -8.36 14.77
C ARG A 470 15.66 -8.30 13.80
N TRP A 471 15.08 -7.12 13.55
CA TRP A 471 13.84 -6.96 12.78
C TRP A 471 14.04 -6.64 11.31
N ALA A 472 15.15 -6.00 10.92
CA ALA A 472 15.45 -5.64 9.53
C ALA A 472 15.44 -6.85 8.57
N PRO A 473 15.98 -8.03 8.92
CA PRO A 473 15.86 -9.21 8.06
C PRO A 473 14.42 -9.68 7.88
N PHE A 474 13.55 -9.48 8.87
CA PHE A 474 12.12 -9.81 8.73
C PHE A 474 11.43 -8.83 7.79
N LEU A 475 11.70 -7.54 7.92
CA LEU A 475 11.16 -6.52 7.01
C LEU A 475 11.65 -6.73 5.57
N GLY A 476 12.93 -7.07 5.38
CA GLY A 476 13.48 -7.40 4.06
C GLY A 476 13.05 -8.77 3.52
N SER A 477 12.82 -9.75 4.40
CA SER A 477 12.36 -11.08 3.96
C SER A 477 10.86 -11.13 3.66
N VAL A 478 10.05 -10.21 4.17
CA VAL A 478 8.68 -10.01 3.68
C VAL A 478 8.72 -9.64 2.20
N ASP A 479 9.67 -8.78 1.79
CA ASP A 479 9.89 -8.45 0.39
C ASP A 479 10.45 -9.64 -0.41
N ALA A 480 11.36 -10.44 0.17
CA ALA A 480 11.85 -11.66 -0.49
C ALA A 480 10.75 -12.73 -0.66
N LYS A 481 9.85 -12.84 0.32
CA LYS A 481 8.65 -13.66 0.19
C LYS A 481 7.78 -13.10 -0.91
N LEU A 482 7.47 -11.80 -0.90
CA LEU A 482 6.74 -11.11 -1.97
C LEU A 482 7.41 -11.25 -3.36
N ALA A 483 8.72 -11.35 -3.44
CA ALA A 483 9.46 -11.58 -4.68
C ALA A 483 9.26 -12.99 -5.26
N ALA A 484 8.91 -13.97 -4.43
CA ALA A 484 8.69 -15.33 -4.90
C ALA A 484 7.54 -15.31 -5.93
N PRO A 485 7.71 -15.98 -7.10
CA PRO A 485 6.70 -15.99 -8.14
C PRO A 485 5.38 -16.47 -7.57
N LEU A 486 4.30 -15.74 -7.87
CA LEU A 486 2.95 -15.89 -7.30
C LEU A 486 2.51 -17.35 -7.14
N GLY A 487 2.97 -18.23 -8.04
CA GLY A 487 2.67 -19.65 -8.02
C GLY A 487 3.31 -20.47 -6.89
N LYS A 488 4.33 -20.03 -6.15
CA LYS A 488 4.95 -20.83 -5.07
C LYS A 488 4.35 -20.58 -3.69
N ASP A 489 3.88 -19.36 -3.42
CA ASP A 489 3.38 -18.98 -2.09
C ASP A 489 1.85 -19.00 -1.99
N VAL A 490 1.14 -18.87 -3.12
CA VAL A 490 -0.34 -18.96 -3.16
C VAL A 490 -0.78 -20.42 -3.14
N TYR A 491 -0.03 -21.29 -3.82
CA TYR A 491 -0.32 -22.70 -3.89
C TYR A 491 0.58 -23.45 -2.90
N PRO A 492 0.03 -24.30 -2.02
CA PRO A 492 0.85 -25.14 -1.16
C PRO A 492 1.88 -25.91 -2.01
N GLU A 493 3.10 -26.11 -1.48
CA GLU A 493 4.17 -26.84 -2.20
C GLU A 493 3.75 -28.26 -2.60
N PHE A 494 2.75 -28.82 -1.93
CA PHE A 494 2.19 -30.12 -2.24
C PHE A 494 1.53 -30.13 -3.63
N ARG A 495 1.82 -31.17 -4.43
CA ARG A 495 1.09 -31.42 -5.68
C ARG A 495 -0.40 -31.56 -5.34
N PRO A 496 -1.31 -30.79 -5.97
CA PRO A 496 -2.74 -30.95 -5.75
C PRO A 496 -3.13 -32.39 -6.12
N ALA A 497 -3.70 -33.11 -5.15
CA ALA A 497 -4.24 -34.43 -5.35
C ALA A 497 -5.72 -34.28 -5.70
N GLY A 498 -6.05 -34.12 -6.99
CA GLY A 498 -7.45 -33.97 -7.38
C GLY A 498 -7.69 -33.27 -8.72
N LEU A 499 -8.93 -32.81 -8.85
CA LEU A 499 -9.45 -32.08 -9.99
C LEU A 499 -8.69 -30.75 -10.21
N PRO A 500 -8.80 -30.12 -11.39
CA PRO A 500 -8.07 -28.88 -11.72
C PRO A 500 -8.23 -27.75 -10.69
N TRP A 501 -9.33 -27.80 -9.93
CA TRP A 501 -9.74 -26.75 -9.01
C TRP A 501 -9.57 -27.12 -7.53
N ASP A 502 -9.12 -28.32 -7.18
CA ASP A 502 -8.98 -28.77 -5.78
C ASP A 502 -7.74 -28.18 -5.07
N TRP A 503 -7.07 -27.17 -5.63
CA TRP A 503 -5.85 -26.54 -5.09
C TRP A 503 -6.07 -25.83 -3.74
N HIS A 504 -7.32 -25.49 -3.40
CA HIS A 504 -7.68 -24.91 -2.11
C HIS A 504 -8.04 -25.95 -1.05
N LEU A 505 -8.21 -27.21 -1.44
CA LEU A 505 -8.39 -28.28 -0.47
C LEU A 505 -7.03 -28.62 0.13
N PRO A 506 -6.91 -28.75 1.47
CA PRO A 506 -5.67 -29.21 2.09
C PRO A 506 -5.29 -30.55 1.46
N ALA A 507 -4.00 -30.72 1.17
CA ALA A 507 -3.49 -31.94 0.54
C ALA A 507 -4.05 -33.15 1.30
N VAL A 508 -4.82 -33.99 0.61
CA VAL A 508 -5.32 -35.23 1.21
C VAL A 508 -4.10 -35.97 1.72
N PRO A 509 -3.99 -36.25 3.04
CA PRO A 509 -2.85 -36.97 3.58
C PRO A 509 -2.65 -38.21 2.73
N ARG A 510 -1.44 -38.40 2.19
CA ARG A 510 -1.14 -39.60 1.40
C ARG A 510 -1.58 -40.79 2.24
N LEU A 511 -2.64 -41.47 1.80
CA LEU A 511 -3.05 -42.72 2.43
C LEU A 511 -1.82 -43.63 2.43
N PRO A 512 -1.52 -44.32 3.54
CA PRO A 512 -0.36 -45.19 3.64
C PRO A 512 -0.28 -46.11 2.41
N SER A 513 0.92 -46.35 1.87
CA SER A 513 1.15 -47.04 0.59
C SER A 513 0.66 -48.50 0.51
N GLY A 514 -0.09 -48.98 1.51
CA GLY A 514 -0.78 -50.27 1.52
C GLY A 514 -2.31 -50.17 1.59
N TRP A 515 -2.90 -48.98 1.48
CA TRP A 515 -4.35 -48.80 1.60
C TRP A 515 -5.07 -49.28 0.32
N ARG A 516 -5.71 -50.45 0.39
CA ARG A 516 -6.51 -51.03 -0.71
C ARG A 516 -7.96 -50.50 -0.65
N PRO A 517 -8.51 -49.93 -1.73
CA PRO A 517 -9.91 -49.47 -1.80
C PRO A 517 -10.94 -50.56 -1.50
N ASP A 518 -10.57 -51.83 -1.74
CA ASP A 518 -11.45 -53.00 -1.58
C ASP A 518 -11.79 -53.33 -0.12
N ALA A 519 -11.13 -52.69 0.85
CA ALA A 519 -11.42 -52.89 2.28
C ALA A 519 -12.64 -52.08 2.78
N LEU A 520 -13.22 -51.22 1.94
CA LEU A 520 -14.42 -50.47 2.30
C LEU A 520 -15.67 -51.34 2.19
N ARG A 521 -16.20 -51.76 3.35
CA ARG A 521 -17.58 -52.24 3.43
C ARG A 521 -18.52 -51.15 2.89
N PRO A 522 -19.59 -51.47 2.14
CA PRO A 522 -20.38 -50.50 1.37
C PRO A 522 -21.22 -49.47 2.17
N ARG A 523 -20.91 -49.21 3.45
CA ARG A 523 -21.77 -48.44 4.35
C ARG A 523 -21.08 -47.43 5.25
N GLN A 524 -19.77 -47.21 5.16
CA GLN A 524 -19.16 -46.10 5.90
C GLN A 524 -19.32 -44.80 5.11
N THR A 525 -20.18 -43.92 5.63
CA THR A 525 -20.42 -42.60 5.02
C THR A 525 -19.22 -41.70 5.27
N MET A 526 -18.92 -40.79 4.33
CA MET A 526 -17.80 -39.84 4.40
C MET A 526 -17.75 -39.01 5.69
N ARG A 527 -18.89 -38.88 6.37
CA ARG A 527 -19.04 -38.23 7.68
C ARG A 527 -18.34 -39.01 8.81
N GLU A 528 -18.38 -40.35 8.79
CA GLU A 528 -17.69 -41.19 9.77
C GLU A 528 -16.17 -41.17 9.57
N MET A 529 -15.71 -41.16 8.31
CA MET A 529 -14.28 -41.04 8.00
C MET A 529 -13.71 -39.69 8.48
N LEU A 530 -14.43 -38.59 8.26
CA LEU A 530 -14.01 -37.27 8.75
C LEU A 530 -14.03 -37.17 10.28
N SER A 531 -14.94 -37.89 10.96
CA SER A 531 -14.97 -37.96 12.42
C SER A 531 -13.79 -38.74 13.03
N GLN A 532 -13.24 -39.71 12.30
CA GLN A 532 -12.07 -40.49 12.73
C GLN A 532 -10.74 -39.79 12.45
N MET A 533 -10.71 -38.88 11.48
CA MET A 533 -9.51 -38.10 11.12
C MET A 533 -9.40 -36.77 11.85
N ALA A 534 -10.43 -36.34 12.60
CA ALA A 534 -10.35 -35.13 13.41
C ALA A 534 -9.32 -35.32 14.57
N PRO A 535 -8.32 -34.44 14.72
CA PRO A 535 -7.33 -34.58 15.78
C PRO A 535 -8.01 -34.49 17.15
N ARG A 536 -7.83 -35.52 17.99
CA ARG A 536 -8.16 -35.47 19.42
C ARG A 536 -7.32 -34.36 20.07
N ARG A 537 -7.88 -33.15 20.17
CA ARG A 537 -7.36 -32.12 21.08
C ARG A 537 -7.60 -32.61 22.50
N GLU A 538 -6.62 -33.31 23.07
CA GLU A 538 -6.49 -33.39 24.51
C GLU A 538 -6.25 -31.96 25.04
N LEU A 539 -7.29 -31.39 25.64
CA LEU A 539 -7.19 -30.22 26.50
C LEU A 539 -6.36 -30.60 27.73
N ARG A 540 -5.03 -30.54 27.61
CA ARG A 540 -4.17 -30.33 28.78
C ARG A 540 -4.33 -28.87 29.21
N LEU A 541 -5.31 -28.64 30.07
CA LEU A 541 -5.35 -27.48 30.95
C LEU A 541 -4.09 -27.51 31.82
N ALA A 542 -3.05 -26.82 31.37
CA ALA A 542 -1.93 -26.46 32.22
C ALA A 542 -2.42 -25.37 33.19
N SER A 543 -2.59 -25.76 34.44
CA SER A 543 -2.71 -24.90 35.60
C SER A 543 -1.48 -23.99 35.71
N LEU A 544 -1.59 -22.75 35.25
CA LEU A 544 -0.69 -21.67 35.65
C LEU A 544 -1.24 -21.08 36.95
N THR A 545 -0.79 -21.69 38.05
CA THR A 545 -0.91 -21.14 39.40
C THR A 545 -0.17 -19.82 39.48
N THR A 546 -0.89 -18.79 39.87
CA THR A 546 -0.40 -17.48 40.31
C THR A 546 0.60 -17.64 41.45
N ALA A 547 1.84 -17.16 41.26
CA ALA A 547 2.75 -16.88 42.36
C ALA A 547 2.50 -15.43 42.85
N PRO A 548 2.38 -15.19 44.17
CA PRO A 548 2.22 -13.84 44.71
C PRO A 548 3.56 -13.11 44.73
N VAL A 549 3.53 -11.86 44.27
CA VAL A 549 4.61 -10.88 44.45
C VAL A 549 4.65 -10.47 45.93
N ARG A 550 5.83 -10.59 46.54
CA ARG A 550 6.20 -9.90 47.78
C ARG A 550 6.98 -8.65 47.44
#